data_AF-X0PK13-F1
#
_entry.id   AF-X0PK13-F1
#
_cell.length_a   1.000
_cell.length_b   1.000
_cell.length_c   1.000
_cell.angle_alpha   90.00
_cell.angle_beta   90.00
_cell.angle_gamma   90.00
#
_symmetry.space_group_name_H-M   'P 1'
#
loop_
_entity.id
_entity.type
_entity.pdbx_description
1 polymer ?
#
loop_
_entity_poly.entity_id
_entity_poly.type
_entity_poly.pdbx_seq_one_letter_code
_entity_poly.pdbx_strand_id
1 'polypeptide(L)'
;MTAKEAISLAKKQGIYVDKNLLQRWVNDGRFQTTGSFDDQTFDIDRQSFTDFLTRNAKSIKQFQEKMQKELMAKMGFMHGSF
;
A
#
# COMPACT_ATOMS: atom_id res chain seq x y z
N MET A 1 8.32 -11.75 6.35
CA MET A 1 6.98 -11.49 6.90
C MET A 1 5.92 -11.78 5.86
N THR A 2 4.72 -12.17 6.29
CA THR A 2 3.58 -12.37 5.40
C THR A 2 3.01 -11.04 4.88
N ALA A 3 2.24 -11.09 3.80
CA ALA A 3 1.49 -9.93 3.27
C ALA A 3 0.56 -9.29 4.32
N LYS A 4 -0.07 -10.10 5.19
CA LYS A 4 -0.94 -9.60 6.28
C LYS A 4 -0.17 -8.78 7.31
N GLU A 5 1.05 -9.21 7.64
CA GLU A 5 1.94 -8.49 8.56
C GLU A 5 2.45 -7.20 7.93
N ALA A 6 2.79 -7.20 6.64
CA ALA A 6 3.19 -6.01 5.91
C ALA A 6 2.09 -4.93 5.92
N ILE A 7 0.83 -5.33 5.65
CA ILE A 7 -0.33 -4.43 5.72
C ILE A 7 -0.49 -3.86 7.14
N SER A 8 -0.39 -4.70 8.17
CA SER A 8 -0.46 -4.24 9.57
C SER A 8 0.66 -3.27 9.91
N LEU A 9 1.87 -3.50 9.43
CA LEU A 9 3.03 -2.64 9.67
C LEU A 9 2.87 -1.28 8.99
N ALA A 10 2.42 -1.24 7.74
CA ALA A 10 2.13 0.02 7.04
C ALA A 10 1.03 0.82 7.75
N LYS A 11 -0.04 0.14 8.20
CA LYS A 11 -1.13 0.78 8.96
C LYS A 11 -0.64 1.44 10.24
N LYS A 12 0.29 0.82 10.97
CA LYS A 12 0.90 1.42 12.18
C LYS A 12 1.65 2.72 11.89
N GLN A 13 2.13 2.92 10.67
CA GLN A 13 2.78 4.17 10.23
C GLN A 13 1.79 5.21 9.65
N GLY A 14 0.49 4.91 9.71
CA GLY A 14 -0.57 5.72 9.12
C GLY A 14 -0.60 5.65 7.60
N ILE A 15 -0.15 4.55 7.01
CA ILE A 15 -0.17 4.30 5.57
C ILE A 15 -1.19 3.20 5.29
N TYR A 16 -2.22 3.51 4.50
CA TYR A 16 -3.26 2.54 4.15
C TYR A 16 -2.82 1.67 2.97
N VAL A 17 -2.57 0.39 3.21
CA VAL A 17 -2.15 -0.54 2.16
C VAL A 17 -3.20 -1.64 2.02
N ASP A 18 -3.73 -1.80 0.82
CA ASP A 18 -4.55 -2.94 0.45
C ASP A 18 -3.72 -3.99 -0.31
N LYS A 19 -4.33 -5.17 -0.54
CA LYS A 19 -3.67 -6.29 -1.21
C LYS A 19 -3.22 -5.95 -2.64
N ASN A 20 -3.99 -5.17 -3.39
CA ASN A 20 -3.68 -4.81 -4.77
C ASN A 20 -2.51 -3.83 -4.82
N LEU A 21 -2.49 -2.84 -3.93
CA LEU A 21 -1.39 -1.89 -3.81
C LEU A 21 -0.09 -2.59 -3.40
N LEU A 22 -0.17 -3.51 -2.43
CA LEU A 22 0.98 -4.31 -2.01
C LEU A 22 1.51 -5.16 -3.17
N GLN A 23 0.63 -5.87 -3.89
CA GLN A 23 1.02 -6.68 -5.04
C GLN A 23 1.66 -5.84 -6.14
N ARG A 24 1.16 -4.63 -6.39
CA ARG A 24 1.77 -3.71 -7.35
C ARG A 24 3.19 -3.31 -6.94
N TRP A 25 3.42 -3.01 -5.65
CA TRP A 25 4.76 -2.68 -5.18
C TRP A 25 5.74 -3.85 -5.26
N VAL A 26 5.26 -5.07 -5.05
CA VAL A 26 6.06 -6.29 -5.26
C VAL A 26 6.44 -6.42 -6.73
N ASN A 27 5.46 -6.31 -7.64
CA ASN A 27 5.70 -6.40 -9.08
C ASN A 27 6.62 -5.28 -9.60
N ASP A 28 6.54 -4.09 -9.01
CA ASP A 28 7.42 -2.95 -9.29
C ASP A 28 8.83 -3.10 -8.68
N GLY A 29 9.10 -4.16 -7.90
CA GLY A 29 10.39 -4.41 -7.25
C GLY A 29 10.76 -3.35 -6.20
N ARG A 30 9.77 -2.75 -5.51
CA ARG A 30 9.98 -1.63 -4.59
C ARG A 30 10.68 -2.02 -3.28
N PHE A 31 10.62 -3.29 -2.92
CA PHE A 31 11.24 -3.88 -1.74
C PHE A 31 11.56 -5.34 -2.03
N GLN A 32 12.40 -5.96 -1.20
CA GLN A 32 12.81 -7.34 -1.40
C GLN A 32 11.74 -8.30 -0.94
N THR A 33 11.53 -9.35 -1.74
CA THR A 33 10.68 -10.48 -1.42
C THR A 33 11.45 -11.75 -1.71
N THR A 34 11.17 -12.81 -0.97
CA THR A 34 11.70 -14.15 -1.22
C THR A 34 10.56 -15.10 -1.57
N GLY A 35 10.91 -16.17 -2.28
CA GLY A 35 9.93 -17.14 -2.77
C GLY A 35 9.04 -16.60 -3.89
N SER A 36 8.00 -17.36 -4.19
CA SER A 36 7.03 -17.04 -5.24
C SER A 36 5.61 -17.12 -4.67
N PHE A 37 4.68 -16.36 -5.26
CA PHE A 37 3.26 -16.51 -4.95
C PHE A 37 2.73 -17.90 -5.35
N ASP A 38 3.34 -18.52 -6.37
CA ASP A 38 2.93 -19.81 -6.92
C ASP A 38 3.32 -20.98 -6.01
N ASP A 39 4.46 -20.88 -5.30
CA ASP A 39 4.97 -21.96 -4.44
C ASP A 39 4.61 -21.78 -2.96
N GLN A 40 3.76 -20.81 -2.62
CA GLN A 40 3.38 -20.45 -1.24
C GLN A 40 4.57 -20.07 -0.32
N THR A 41 5.76 -19.89 -0.89
CA THR A 41 6.98 -19.47 -0.19
C THR A 41 7.15 -17.97 -0.14
N PHE A 42 6.17 -17.21 -0.68
CA PHE A 42 6.20 -15.75 -0.72
C PHE A 42 6.35 -15.15 0.67
N ASP A 43 7.47 -14.49 0.90
CA ASP A 43 7.77 -13.76 2.11
C ASP A 43 8.35 -12.38 1.76
N ILE A 44 7.99 -11.38 2.54
CA ILE A 44 8.44 -10.00 2.37
C ILE A 44 9.59 -9.76 3.33
N ASP A 45 10.72 -9.29 2.82
CA ASP A 45 11.82 -8.89 3.69
C ASP A 45 11.41 -7.66 4.52
N ARG A 46 11.49 -7.82 5.85
CA ARG A 46 10.98 -6.82 6.80
C ARG A 46 11.74 -5.51 6.71
N GLN A 47 13.05 -5.59 6.54
CA GLN A 47 13.92 -4.41 6.59
C GLN A 47 13.71 -3.55 5.36
N SER A 48 13.80 -4.13 4.17
CA SER A 48 13.58 -3.43 2.90
C SER A 48 12.16 -2.85 2.78
N PHE A 49 11.14 -3.57 3.28
CA PHE A 49 9.78 -3.03 3.32
C PHE A 49 9.64 -1.85 4.28
N THR A 50 10.25 -1.92 5.47
CA THR A 50 10.24 -0.81 6.43
C THR A 50 11.00 0.40 5.90
N ASP A 51 12.13 0.19 5.24
CA ASP A 51 12.93 1.25 4.63
C ASP A 51 12.18 1.89 3.46
N PHE A 52 11.52 1.08 2.63
CA PHE A 52 10.64 1.56 1.57
C PHE A 52 9.55 2.48 2.12
N LEU A 53 8.83 2.05 3.17
CA LEU A 53 7.78 2.86 3.79
C LEU A 53 8.36 4.15 4.36
N THR A 54 9.48 4.09 5.07
CA THR A 54 10.10 5.26 5.70
C THR A 54 10.54 6.30 4.68
N ARG A 55 11.19 5.86 3.59
CA ARG A 55 11.67 6.74 2.52
C ARG A 55 10.52 7.38 1.73
N ASN A 56 9.41 6.66 1.57
CA ASN A 56 8.29 7.08 0.73
C ASN A 56 7.07 7.56 1.52
N ALA A 57 7.11 7.56 2.87
CA ALA A 57 5.95 7.82 3.72
C ALA A 57 5.23 9.12 3.35
N LYS A 58 5.99 10.20 3.09
CA LYS A 58 5.43 11.51 2.71
C LYS A 58 4.70 11.43 1.37
N SER A 59 5.33 10.83 0.36
CA SER A 59 4.76 10.71 -0.99
C SER A 59 3.53 9.80 -1.02
N ILE A 60 3.58 8.68 -0.28
CA ILE A 60 2.45 7.75 -0.19
C ILE A 60 1.26 8.43 0.51
N LYS A 61 1.49 9.17 1.60
CA LYS A 61 0.43 9.91 2.29
C LYS A 61 -0.18 10.98 1.39
N GLN A 62 0.63 11.78 0.71
CA GLN A 62 0.14 12.78 -0.25
C GLN A 62 -0.70 12.15 -1.38
N PHE A 63 -0.27 11.00 -1.90
CA PHE A 63 -1.02 10.26 -2.91
C PHE A 63 -2.37 9.76 -2.35
N GLN A 64 -2.38 9.21 -1.13
CA GLN A 64 -3.59 8.74 -0.46
C GLN A 64 -4.57 9.88 -0.18
N GLU A 65 -4.09 11.01 0.31
CA GLU A 65 -4.90 12.21 0.53
C GLU A 65 -5.51 12.73 -0.78
N LYS A 66 -4.74 12.71 -1.88
CA LYS A 66 -5.24 13.10 -3.21
C LYS A 66 -6.34 12.14 -3.68
N MET A 67 -6.11 10.83 -3.61
CA MET A 67 -7.13 9.85 -3.99
C MET A 67 -8.39 9.96 -3.14
N GLN A 68 -8.25 10.19 -1.83
CA GLN A 68 -9.40 10.36 -0.93
C GLN A 68 -10.19 11.63 -1.27
N LYS A 69 -9.52 12.74 -1.59
CA LYS A 69 -10.17 13.97 -2.06
C LYS A 69 -10.91 13.75 -3.38
N GLU A 70 -10.31 13.05 -4.35
CA GLU A 70 -10.95 12.75 -5.64
C GLU A 70 -12.16 11.82 -5.49
N LEU A 71 -12.08 10.82 -4.61
CA LEU A 71 -13.19 9.94 -4.27
C LEU A 71 -14.34 10.70 -3.60
N MET A 72 -14.04 11.56 -2.63
CA MET A 72 -15.05 12.40 -1.98
C MET A 72 -15.67 13.42 -2.94
N ALA A 73 -14.88 14.03 -3.82
CA ALA A 73 -15.39 14.94 -4.85
C ALA A 73 -16.37 14.23 -5.80
N LYS A 74 -16.06 12.99 -6.22
CA LYS A 74 -16.96 12.18 -7.04
C LYS A 74 -18.23 11.75 -6.30
N MET A 75 -18.14 11.41 -5.02
CA MET A 75 -19.31 11.03 -4.22
C MET A 75 -20.21 12.22 -3.85
N GLY A 76 -19.63 13.40 -3.62
CA GLY A 76 -20.38 14.64 -3.43
C GLY A 76 -21.17 15.07 -4.67
N PHE A 77 -20.65 14.75 -5.87
CA PHE A 77 -21.33 15.01 -7.13
C PHE A 77 -22.56 14.12 -7.36
N MET A 78 -22.53 12.86 -6.88
CA MET A 78 -23.67 11.93 -7.01
C MET A 78 -24.82 12.21 -6.03
N HIS A 79 -24.61 13.01 -4.97
CA HIS A 79 -25.65 13.37 -4.00
C HIS A 79 -26.30 14.75 -4.27
N GLY A 80 -25.82 15.49 -5.29
CA GLY A 80 -26.28 16.85 -5.63
C GLY A 80 -27.07 16.95 -6.93
N SER A 81 -27.54 15.84 -7.50
CA SER A 81 -28.39 15.83 -8.70
C SER A 81 -29.82 15.43 -8.34
N PHE A 82 -30.54 16.29 -7.63
CA PHE A 82 -32.00 16.33 -7.56
C PHE A 82 -32.46 17.78 -7.41
#